data_AF-A0A101GVH4-F1
#
_entry.id   AF-A0A101GVH4-F1
#
_cell.length_a   1.000
_cell.length_b   1.000
_cell.length_c   1.000
_cell.angle_alpha   90.00
_cell.angle_beta   90.00
_cell.angle_gamma   90.00
#
_symmetry.space_group_name_H-M   'P 1'
#
loop_
_entity.id
_entity.type
_entity.pdbx_description
1 polymer ?
#
loop_
_entity_poly.entity_id
_entity_poly.type
_entity_poly.pdbx_seq_one_letter_code
_entity_poly.pdbx_strand_id
1 'polypeptide(L)'
;MDMDATIKGLPVNAESISNIFEEICAIEINDDVIFSLKRVEEIREIADYNGFRVALEALYPPMAVPLKIDITTGDKITPREVTYEFRLLLEPRSIKVLAYNLETIVAEKLETIISRGDQNTRPRDYYDIYVIHQLQWKNIDQPTLILAFKETCRSRGTLSIADATNNQTLN
;
A
#
# COMPACT_ATOMS: atom_id res chain seq x y z
N MET A 1 5.41 9.22 -9.78
CA MET A 1 4.33 8.33 -9.31
C MET A 1 4.87 7.65 -8.06
N ASP A 2 4.08 7.60 -6.98
CA ASP A 2 4.44 6.82 -5.78
C ASP A 2 3.68 5.50 -5.84
N MET A 3 4.38 4.42 -5.51
CA MET A 3 3.82 3.09 -5.34
C MET A 3 4.19 2.61 -3.94
N ASP A 4 3.26 1.97 -3.26
CA ASP A 4 3.50 1.39 -1.93
C ASP A 4 3.44 -0.14 -2.05
N ALA A 5 4.38 -0.82 -1.40
CA ALA A 5 4.38 -2.28 -1.33
C ALA A 5 4.91 -2.75 0.02
N THR A 6 4.43 -3.91 0.47
CA THR A 6 4.91 -4.55 1.70
C THR A 6 5.56 -5.88 1.39
N ILE A 7 6.69 -6.17 2.04
CA ILE A 7 7.40 -7.43 1.90
C ILE A 7 7.05 -8.36 3.06
N LYS A 8 6.67 -9.60 2.71
CA LYS A 8 6.43 -10.70 3.65
C LYS A 8 7.43 -11.84 3.40
N GLY A 9 8.01 -12.36 4.48
CA GLY A 9 8.83 -13.58 4.43
C GLY A 9 10.26 -13.39 3.90
N LEU A 10 10.71 -12.15 3.68
CA LEU A 10 12.09 -11.84 3.29
C LEU A 10 12.69 -10.81 4.26
N PRO A 11 14.02 -10.81 4.47
CA PRO A 11 14.70 -9.75 5.19
C PRO A 11 14.51 -8.40 4.48
N VAL A 12 14.18 -7.36 5.23
CA VAL A 12 14.03 -5.99 4.72
C VAL A 12 15.17 -5.14 5.25
N ASN A 13 16.21 -4.99 4.44
CA ASN A 13 17.36 -4.12 4.68
C ASN A 13 17.88 -3.56 3.35
N ALA A 14 18.75 -2.56 3.39
CA ALA A 14 19.20 -1.87 2.18
C ALA A 14 19.82 -2.80 1.13
N GLU A 15 20.58 -3.81 1.57
CA GLU A 15 21.23 -4.80 0.70
C GLU A 15 20.20 -5.70 0.01
N SER A 16 19.27 -6.29 0.78
CA SER A 16 18.25 -7.18 0.22
C SER A 16 17.31 -6.43 -0.74
N ILE A 17 16.92 -5.20 -0.40
CA ILE A 17 16.10 -4.36 -1.27
C ILE A 17 16.85 -4.01 -2.56
N SER A 18 18.13 -3.61 -2.46
CA SER A 18 18.93 -3.29 -3.67
C SER A 18 19.03 -4.49 -4.59
N ASN A 19 19.36 -5.68 -4.06
CA ASN A 19 19.47 -6.91 -4.85
C ASN A 19 18.14 -7.26 -5.56
N ILE A 20 17.01 -7.20 -4.84
CA ILE A 20 15.69 -7.48 -5.43
C ILE A 20 15.41 -6.54 -6.61
N PHE A 21 15.63 -5.24 -6.43
CA PHE A 21 15.32 -4.26 -7.47
C PHE A 21 16.31 -4.28 -8.63
N GLU A 22 17.59 -4.60 -8.39
CA GLU A 22 18.56 -4.84 -9.46
C GLU A 22 18.17 -6.06 -10.31
N GLU A 23 17.80 -7.17 -9.66
CA GLU A 23 17.31 -8.37 -10.35
C GLU A 23 16.06 -8.06 -11.18
N ILE A 24 15.09 -7.31 -10.63
CA ILE A 24 13.89 -6.89 -11.37
C ILE A 24 14.25 -6.01 -12.57
N CYS A 25 15.15 -5.03 -12.39
CA CYS A 25 15.56 -4.13 -13.47
C CYS A 25 16.30 -4.87 -14.60
N ALA A 26 16.93 -6.00 -14.31
CA ALA A 26 17.61 -6.84 -15.30
C ALA A 26 16.66 -7.72 -16.14
N ILE A 27 15.35 -7.76 -15.81
CA ILE A 27 14.37 -8.52 -16.58
C ILE A 27 14.00 -7.75 -17.85
N GLU A 28 14.46 -8.24 -19.00
CA GLU A 28 14.09 -7.69 -20.30
C GLU A 28 12.76 -8.29 -20.80
N ILE A 29 11.79 -7.41 -21.07
CA ILE A 29 10.46 -7.80 -21.60
C ILE A 29 10.22 -7.36 -23.06
N ASN A 30 11.27 -6.88 -23.74
CA ASN A 30 11.26 -6.43 -25.14
C ASN A 30 10.19 -5.35 -25.45
N ASP A 31 9.99 -4.41 -24.53
CA ASP A 31 9.07 -3.28 -24.68
C ASP A 31 9.79 -1.94 -24.86
N ASP A 32 11.10 -1.99 -25.15
CA ASP A 32 12.02 -0.84 -25.32
C ASP A 32 12.17 0.04 -24.06
N VAL A 33 11.66 -0.39 -22.90
CA VAL A 33 11.83 0.31 -21.62
C VAL A 33 12.97 -0.32 -20.83
N ILE A 34 13.93 0.50 -20.41
CA ILE A 34 15.04 0.07 -19.55
C ILE A 34 14.85 0.65 -18.16
N PHE A 35 14.78 -0.21 -17.14
CA PHE A 35 14.73 0.24 -15.75
C PHE A 35 16.14 0.33 -15.15
N SER A 36 16.38 1.37 -14.36
CA SER A 36 17.64 1.57 -13.63
C SER A 36 17.34 1.93 -12.18
N LEU A 37 17.90 1.15 -11.25
CA LEU A 37 17.91 1.50 -9.83
C LEU A 37 18.84 2.71 -9.62
N LYS A 38 18.32 3.78 -9.00
CA LYS A 38 19.08 5.00 -8.73
C LYS A 38 19.53 5.10 -7.29
N ARG A 39 18.63 4.80 -6.35
CA ARG A 39 18.91 4.87 -4.92
C ARG A 39 17.91 4.06 -4.11
N VAL A 40 18.36 3.62 -2.94
CA VAL A 40 17.55 3.04 -1.88
C VAL A 40 17.78 3.89 -0.63
N GLU A 41 16.73 4.52 -0.12
CA GLU A 41 16.78 5.42 1.03
C GLU A 41 15.97 4.83 2.17
N GLU A 42 16.54 4.75 3.36
CA GLU A 42 15.78 4.37 4.55
C GLU A 42 14.76 5.47 4.88
N ILE A 43 13.50 5.07 5.10
CA ILE A 43 12.43 5.94 5.54
C ILE A 43 11.95 5.47 6.91
N ARG A 44 11.74 6.43 7.81
CA ARG A 44 11.16 6.15 9.12
C ARG A 44 9.65 6.14 8.99
N GLU A 45 9.05 4.98 9.17
CA GLU A 45 7.62 4.89 9.44
C GLU A 45 7.35 5.01 10.94
N ILE A 46 6.09 5.18 11.30
CA ILE A 46 5.63 5.32 12.69
C ILE A 46 5.72 3.97 13.44
N ALA A 47 5.93 2.86 12.73
CA ALA A 47 6.03 1.50 13.27
C ALA A 47 7.48 1.06 13.57
N ASP A 48 7.63 -0.01 14.35
CA ASP A 48 8.90 -0.57 14.87
C ASP A 48 9.91 -1.06 13.81
N TYR A 49 9.65 -0.85 12.51
CA TYR A 49 10.49 -1.31 11.40
C TYR A 49 10.84 -0.16 10.45
N ASN A 50 12.07 -0.20 9.95
CA ASN A 50 12.53 0.75 8.94
C ASN A 50 11.94 0.38 7.58
N GLY A 51 11.24 1.32 6.95
CA GLY A 51 10.83 1.22 5.56
C GLY A 51 11.97 1.66 4.63
N PHE A 52 11.82 1.40 3.34
CA PHE A 52 12.77 1.85 2.32
C PHE A 52 12.04 2.50 1.15
N ARG A 53 12.52 3.66 0.71
CA ARG A 53 12.12 4.28 -0.54
C ARG A 53 13.12 3.93 -1.63
N VAL A 54 12.65 3.24 -2.65
CA VAL A 54 13.40 2.87 -3.84
C VAL A 54 13.09 3.89 -4.93
N ALA A 55 14.13 4.55 -5.46
CA ALA A 55 13.99 5.39 -6.64
C ALA A 55 14.53 4.64 -7.86
N LEU A 56 13.65 4.47 -8.85
CA LEU A 56 13.97 3.90 -10.15
C LEU A 56 13.85 4.98 -11.22
N GLU A 57 14.48 4.73 -12.37
CA GLU A 57 14.27 5.50 -13.59
C GLU A 57 13.88 4.53 -14.70
N ALA A 58 12.76 4.80 -15.37
CA ALA A 58 12.36 4.12 -16.59
C ALA A 58 12.83 4.94 -17.79
N LEU A 59 13.71 4.36 -18.60
CA LEU A 59 14.32 4.98 -19.78
C LEU A 59 13.59 4.48 -21.02
N TYR A 60 13.01 5.42 -21.78
CA TYR A 60 12.44 5.20 -23.10
C TYR A 60 12.88 6.37 -23.99
N PRO A 61 14.08 6.31 -24.60
CA PRO A 61 14.71 7.48 -25.20
C PRO A 61 13.80 8.26 -26.17
N PRO A 62 13.80 9.60 -26.10
CA PRO A 62 14.63 10.47 -25.24
C PRO A 62 14.06 10.70 -23.82
N MET A 63 13.00 9.99 -23.44
CA MET A 63 12.31 10.18 -22.16
C MET A 63 12.98 9.40 -21.01
N ALA A 64 13.09 10.05 -19.85
CA ALA A 64 13.48 9.42 -18.59
C ALA A 64 12.41 9.74 -17.54
N VAL A 65 11.75 8.70 -17.02
CA VAL A 65 10.63 8.84 -16.09
C VAL A 65 11.05 8.38 -14.70
N PRO A 66 11.09 9.26 -13.69
CA PRO A 66 11.40 8.88 -12.33
C PRO A 66 10.21 8.15 -11.67
N LEU A 67 10.50 7.03 -11.02
CA LEU A 67 9.55 6.22 -10.27
C LEU A 67 10.02 6.08 -8.82
N LYS A 68 9.08 6.09 -7.88
CA LYS A 68 9.35 5.91 -6.46
C LYS A 68 8.48 4.79 -5.92
N ILE A 69 9.08 3.90 -5.16
CA ILE A 69 8.41 2.76 -4.55
C ILE A 69 8.77 2.76 -3.07
N ASP A 70 7.77 2.91 -2.21
CA ASP A 70 7.92 2.78 -0.76
C ASP A 70 7.69 1.33 -0.37
N ILE A 71 8.65 0.78 0.34
CA ILE A 71 8.70 -0.61 0.78
C ILE A 71 8.60 -0.65 2.29
N THR A 72 7.56 -1.32 2.78
CA THR A 72 7.33 -1.56 4.20
C THR A 72 7.45 -3.05 4.53
N THR A 73 7.41 -3.38 5.82
CA THR A 73 7.29 -4.76 6.30
C THR A 73 6.51 -4.80 7.60
N GLY A 74 5.92 -5.95 7.91
CA GLY A 74 5.12 -6.13 9.12
C GLY A 74 3.67 -5.66 9.00
N ASP A 75 3.25 -5.16 7.84
CA ASP A 75 1.88 -4.69 7.64
C ASP A 75 0.85 -5.80 7.86
N LYS A 76 -0.14 -5.47 8.69
CA LYS A 76 -1.19 -6.39 9.11
C LYS A 76 -2.34 -6.37 8.11
N ILE A 77 -2.26 -7.20 7.08
CA ILE A 77 -3.35 -7.40 6.12
C ILE A 77 -4.38 -8.38 6.70
N THR A 78 -5.65 -7.98 6.78
CA THR A 78 -6.70 -8.75 7.45
C THR A 78 -7.87 -9.02 6.49
N PRO A 79 -8.25 -10.28 6.20
CA PRO A 79 -7.68 -11.52 6.74
C PRO A 79 -6.35 -11.90 6.07
N ARG A 80 -6.18 -11.52 4.80
CA ARG A 80 -4.99 -11.73 3.97
C ARG A 80 -5.07 -10.91 2.69
N GLU A 81 -3.94 -10.80 2.01
CA GLU A 81 -3.86 -10.27 0.66
C GLU A 81 -4.71 -11.05 -0.35
N VAL A 82 -5.10 -10.35 -1.42
CA VAL A 82 -5.89 -10.91 -2.52
C VAL A 82 -5.16 -10.67 -3.84
N THR A 83 -5.34 -11.59 -4.78
CA THR A 83 -4.78 -11.43 -6.13
C THR A 83 -5.79 -10.72 -7.02
N TYR A 84 -5.41 -9.55 -7.52
CA TYR A 84 -6.14 -8.84 -8.57
C TYR A 84 -5.58 -9.19 -9.94
N GLU A 85 -6.48 -9.28 -10.92
CA GLU A 85 -6.11 -9.38 -12.33
C GLU A 85 -6.12 -7.97 -12.93
N PHE A 86 -4.96 -7.51 -13.37
CA PHE A 86 -4.78 -6.21 -14.00
C PHE A 86 -4.64 -6.39 -15.51
N ARG A 87 -5.65 -5.93 -16.26
CA ARG A 87 -5.63 -5.93 -17.71
C ARG A 87 -4.75 -4.80 -18.22
N LEU A 88 -3.77 -5.13 -19.05
CA LEU A 88 -2.85 -4.15 -19.63
C LEU A 88 -3.57 -3.25 -20.64
N LEU A 89 -3.08 -2.01 -20.74
CA LEU A 89 -3.67 -1.00 -21.63
C LEU A 89 -3.23 -1.16 -23.08
N LEU A 90 -1.96 -1.55 -23.30
CA LEU A 90 -1.32 -1.52 -24.61
C LEU A 90 -1.41 -2.86 -25.35
N GLU A 91 -1.77 -3.95 -24.66
CA GLU A 91 -1.83 -5.27 -25.25
C GLU A 91 -2.93 -6.12 -24.59
N PRO A 92 -3.47 -7.15 -25.27
CA PRO A 92 -4.55 -7.99 -24.77
C PRO A 92 -4.04 -9.06 -23.79
N ARG A 93 -3.30 -8.65 -22.76
CA ARG A 93 -2.76 -9.48 -21.68
C ARG A 93 -3.24 -8.96 -20.33
N SER A 94 -3.32 -9.86 -19.36
CA SER A 94 -3.49 -9.51 -17.95
C SER A 94 -2.29 -9.98 -17.14
N ILE A 95 -2.00 -9.26 -16.05
CA ILE A 95 -1.03 -9.68 -15.03
C ILE A 95 -1.74 -9.87 -13.69
N LYS A 96 -1.22 -10.75 -12.84
CA LYS A 96 -1.74 -10.99 -11.51
C LYS A 96 -0.90 -10.20 -10.50
N VAL A 97 -1.56 -9.37 -9.70
CA VAL A 97 -0.91 -8.53 -8.69
C VAL A 97 -1.48 -8.87 -7.33
N LEU A 98 -0.60 -9.12 -6.37
CA LEU A 98 -0.98 -9.30 -4.97
C LEU A 98 -1.22 -7.93 -4.35
N ALA A 99 -2.39 -7.72 -3.73
CA ALA A 99 -2.71 -6.45 -3.10
C ALA A 99 -3.51 -6.63 -1.81
N TYR A 100 -3.69 -5.52 -1.11
CA TYR A 100 -4.51 -5.44 0.09
C TYR A 100 -5.97 -5.65 -0.32
N ASN A 101 -6.72 -6.36 0.51
CA ASN A 101 -8.16 -6.44 0.32
C ASN A 101 -8.82 -5.08 0.62
N LEU A 102 -10.04 -4.89 0.13
CA LEU A 102 -10.78 -3.63 0.27
C LEU A 102 -10.97 -3.25 1.74
N GLU A 103 -11.23 -4.24 2.59
CA GLU A 103 -11.47 -4.06 4.02
C GLU A 103 -10.26 -3.47 4.73
N THR A 104 -9.07 -3.97 4.44
CA THR A 104 -7.80 -3.46 5.00
C THR A 104 -7.52 -2.05 4.47
N ILE A 105 -7.71 -1.80 3.17
CA ILE A 105 -7.51 -0.46 2.58
C ILE A 105 -8.42 0.57 3.26
N VAL A 106 -9.71 0.24 3.43
CA VAL A 106 -10.68 1.15 4.07
C VAL A 106 -10.35 1.31 5.55
N ALA A 107 -10.00 0.22 6.25
CA ALA A 107 -9.61 0.24 7.65
C ALA A 107 -8.42 1.19 7.92
N GLU A 108 -7.36 1.10 7.12
CA GLU A 108 -6.18 1.97 7.26
C GLU A 108 -6.48 3.44 7.01
N LYS A 109 -7.32 3.73 6.01
CA LYS A 109 -7.73 5.10 5.71
C LYS A 109 -8.61 5.68 6.83
N LEU A 110 -9.57 4.91 7.33
CA LEU A 110 -10.42 5.31 8.45
C LEU A 110 -9.59 5.55 9.70
N GLU A 111 -8.67 4.64 10.02
CA GLU A 111 -7.79 4.78 11.19
C GLU A 111 -6.97 6.06 11.08
N THR A 112 -6.35 6.30 9.92
CA THR A 112 -5.53 7.49 9.67
C THR A 112 -6.34 8.78 9.79
N ILE A 113 -7.58 8.78 9.28
CA ILE A 113 -8.48 9.92 9.34
C ILE A 113 -8.86 10.23 10.80
N ILE A 114 -9.22 9.22 11.57
CA ILE A 114 -9.71 9.40 12.94
C ILE A 114 -8.55 9.72 13.88
N SER A 115 -7.40 9.06 13.74
CA SER A 115 -6.24 9.26 14.60
C SER A 115 -5.61 10.65 14.45
N ARG A 116 -5.69 11.25 13.25
CA ARG A 116 -5.19 12.60 12.99
C ARG A 116 -6.16 13.72 13.35
N GLY A 117 -7.45 13.43 13.49
CA GLY A 117 -8.46 14.38 13.95
C GLY A 117 -8.41 15.75 13.25
N ASP A 118 -8.29 16.81 14.04
CA ASP A 118 -8.23 18.21 13.62
C ASP A 118 -6.92 18.61 12.92
N GLN A 119 -5.87 17.78 13.03
CA GLN A 119 -4.57 17.97 12.38
C GLN A 119 -4.45 17.21 11.05
N ASN A 120 -5.58 16.74 10.50
CA ASN A 120 -5.58 15.92 9.30
C ASN A 120 -5.28 16.74 8.02
N THR A 121 -4.10 16.53 7.44
CA THR A 121 -3.66 17.12 6.17
C THR A 121 -3.77 16.16 4.97
N ARG A 122 -4.51 15.06 5.09
CA ARG A 122 -4.64 14.01 4.05
C ARG A 122 -6.06 13.97 3.45
N PRO A 123 -6.52 15.03 2.76
CA PRO A 123 -7.85 15.05 2.14
C PRO A 123 -8.05 13.95 1.10
N ARG A 124 -6.97 13.41 0.54
CA ARG A 124 -7.01 12.26 -0.38
C ARG A 124 -7.61 11.01 0.27
N ASP A 125 -7.35 10.76 1.55
CA ASP A 125 -7.90 9.57 2.22
C ASP A 125 -9.42 9.61 2.30
N TYR A 126 -10.02 10.79 2.52
CA TYR A 126 -11.48 10.96 2.44
C TYR A 126 -12.02 10.69 1.04
N TYR A 127 -11.33 11.20 0.01
CA TYR A 127 -11.72 10.98 -1.38
C TYR A 127 -11.63 9.50 -1.77
N ASP A 128 -10.57 8.80 -1.35
CA ASP A 128 -10.39 7.38 -1.62
C ASP A 128 -11.50 6.55 -0.96
N ILE A 129 -11.85 6.83 0.30
CA ILE A 129 -13.00 6.18 0.97
C ILE A 129 -14.29 6.48 0.21
N TYR A 130 -14.51 7.72 -0.20
CA TYR A 130 -15.69 8.08 -0.98
C TYR A 130 -15.77 7.28 -2.29
N VAL A 131 -14.68 7.21 -3.06
CA VAL A 131 -14.62 6.46 -4.32
C VAL A 131 -14.84 4.96 -4.09
N ILE A 132 -14.20 4.37 -3.07
CA ILE A 132 -14.39 2.96 -2.70
C ILE A 132 -15.85 2.72 -2.30
N HIS A 133 -16.46 3.61 -1.53
CA HIS A 133 -17.87 3.51 -1.16
C HIS A 133 -18.78 3.57 -2.39
N GLN A 134 -18.55 4.51 -3.32
CA GLN A 134 -19.41 4.63 -4.51
C GLN A 134 -19.27 3.43 -5.46
N LEU A 135 -18.06 2.88 -5.63
CA LEU A 135 -17.78 1.91 -6.68
C LEU A 135 -17.72 0.45 -6.18
N GLN A 136 -17.34 0.25 -4.92
CA GLN A 136 -16.92 -1.06 -4.41
C GLN A 136 -17.61 -1.47 -3.10
N TRP A 137 -18.50 -0.64 -2.51
CA TRP A 137 -19.12 -0.95 -1.21
C TRP A 137 -19.82 -2.32 -1.16
N LYS A 138 -20.46 -2.72 -2.26
CA LYS A 138 -21.11 -4.04 -2.38
C LYS A 138 -20.15 -5.24 -2.27
N ASN A 139 -18.85 -5.01 -2.46
CA ASN A 139 -17.80 -6.02 -2.42
C ASN A 139 -17.07 -6.05 -1.07
N ILE A 140 -17.47 -5.19 -0.12
CA ILE A 140 -16.88 -5.12 1.22
C ILE A 140 -17.70 -6.00 2.17
N ASP A 141 -17.03 -6.94 2.82
CA ASP A 141 -17.61 -7.72 3.92
C ASP A 141 -17.52 -6.93 5.24
N GLN A 142 -18.68 -6.52 5.76
CA GLN A 142 -18.74 -5.69 6.98
C GLN A 142 -18.07 -6.33 8.21
N PRO A 143 -18.31 -7.62 8.54
CA PRO A 143 -17.60 -8.27 9.63
C PRO A 143 -16.08 -8.23 9.47
N THR A 144 -15.58 -8.48 8.24
CA THR A 144 -14.16 -8.42 7.93
C THR A 144 -13.60 -7.00 8.03
N LEU A 145 -14.35 -5.98 7.59
CA LEU A 145 -13.96 -4.58 7.76
C LEU A 145 -13.80 -4.19 9.22
N ILE A 146 -14.75 -4.59 10.08
CA ILE A 146 -14.68 -4.33 11.53
C ILE A 146 -13.43 -4.99 12.13
N LEU A 147 -13.15 -6.24 11.73
CA LEU A 147 -11.95 -6.95 12.18
C LEU A 147 -10.68 -6.25 11.69
N ALA A 148 -10.60 -5.92 10.40
CA ALA A 148 -9.45 -5.24 9.80
C ALA A 148 -9.19 -3.89 10.47
N PHE A 149 -10.24 -3.13 10.78
CA PHE A 149 -10.13 -1.86 11.50
C PHE A 149 -9.54 -2.04 12.90
N LYS A 150 -10.04 -3.03 13.66
CA LYS A 150 -9.50 -3.33 15.01
C LYS A 150 -8.04 -3.78 14.97
N GLU A 151 -7.68 -4.65 14.03
CA GLU A 151 -6.29 -5.11 13.87
C GLU A 151 -5.37 -3.95 13.47
N THR A 152 -5.83 -3.05 12.60
CA THR A 152 -5.09 -1.85 12.19
C THR A 152 -4.89 -0.88 13.36
N CYS A 153 -5.94 -0.61 14.14
CA CYS A 153 -5.81 0.21 15.33
C CYS A 153 -4.86 -0.42 16.36
N ARG A 154 -4.86 -1.75 16.48
CA ARG A 154 -3.91 -2.47 17.35
C ARG A 154 -2.47 -2.31 16.88
N SER A 155 -2.19 -2.52 15.60
CA SER A 155 -0.82 -2.40 15.08
C SER A 155 -0.28 -0.98 15.18
N ARG A 156 -1.16 0.04 15.11
CA ARG A 156 -0.79 1.46 15.19
C ARG A 156 -0.87 2.07 16.60
N GLY A 157 -1.22 1.27 17.61
CA GLY A 157 -1.32 1.75 19.00
C GLY A 157 -2.51 2.69 19.26
N THR A 158 -3.53 2.66 18.41
CA THR A 158 -4.71 3.55 18.44
C THR A 158 -6.01 2.81 18.78
N LEU A 159 -5.94 1.68 19.50
CA LEU A 159 -7.10 0.86 19.88
C LEU A 159 -8.24 1.63 20.57
N SER A 160 -7.91 2.69 21.32
CA SER A 160 -8.90 3.57 21.96
C SER A 160 -9.90 4.16 20.97
N ILE A 161 -9.50 4.34 19.71
CA ILE A 161 -10.37 4.80 18.62
C ILE A 161 -11.43 3.74 18.30
N ALA A 162 -11.04 2.47 18.21
CA ALA A 162 -11.95 1.37 17.88
C ALA A 162 -12.98 1.09 18.99
N ASP A 163 -12.60 1.32 20.25
CA ASP A 163 -13.49 1.12 21.40
C ASP A 163 -14.48 2.28 21.59
N ALA A 164 -14.10 3.51 21.25
CA ALA A 164 -15.00 4.68 21.31
C ALA A 164 -16.22 4.54 20.39
N THR A 165 -16.08 3.86 19.25
CA THR A 165 -17.17 3.61 18.29
C THR A 165 -18.21 2.59 18.75
N ASN A 166 -17.93 1.77 19.77
CA ASN A 166 -18.90 0.82 20.31
C ASN A 166 -19.93 1.46 21.27
N ASN A 167 -19.70 2.70 21.71
CA ASN A 167 -20.57 3.40 22.66
C ASN A 167 -21.52 4.42 22.01
N GLN A 168 -21.59 4.49 20.67
CA GLN A 168 -22.50 5.40 19.96
C GLN A 168 -23.74 4.73 19.33
N THR A 169 -23.92 3.42 19.48
CA THR A 169 -25.19 2.74 19.15
C THR A 169 -25.98 2.50 20.43
N LEU A 170 -26.50 3.57 21.05
CA LEU A 170 -27.59 3.57 22.03
C LEU A 170 -27.97 5.05 22.28
N ASN A 171 -28.81 5.60 21.40
CA ASN A 171 -29.83 6.62 21.67
C ASN A 171 -30.69 6.80 20.41
#